data_AF-V5GCK2-F1
#
_entry.id   AF-V5GCK2-F1
#
_cell.length_a   1.000
_cell.length_b   1.000
_cell.length_c   1.000
_cell.angle_alpha   90.00
_cell.angle_beta   90.00
_cell.angle_gamma   90.00
#
_symmetry.space_group_name_H-M   'P 1'
#
loop_
_entity.id
_entity.type
_entity.pdbx_description
1 polymer ?
#
loop_
_entity_poly.entity_id
_entity_poly.type
_entity_poly.pdbx_seq_one_letter_code
_entity_poly.pdbx_strand_id
1 'polypeptide(L)'
;TSQNRNNTLSNALLSLSAEHKIIIEQKYLEKGHTQMEADSMHSLSERKLKNVTINVPADYIEFCQNAQRNPGPYRVEYLGHEFFKDFSKLKRLNSIRPGFKVGDPVVTDLQCLKYV
;
A
#
# COMPACT_ATOMS: atom_id res chain seq x y z
N THR A 1 -8.78 -7.34 -5.43
CA THR A 1 -7.37 -7.59 -5.79
C THR A 1 -6.72 -6.38 -6.47
N SER A 2 -6.92 -5.15 -5.97
CA SER A 2 -6.51 -3.94 -6.73
C SER A 2 -6.27 -2.71 -5.86
N GLN A 3 -5.76 -2.86 -4.62
CA GLN A 3 -5.44 -1.69 -3.79
C GLN A 3 -4.31 -0.85 -4.41
N ASN A 4 -3.30 -1.49 -4.99
CA ASN A 4 -2.11 -0.81 -5.52
C ASN A 4 -2.24 -0.39 -6.99
N ARG A 5 -3.26 -0.88 -7.71
CA ARG A 5 -3.51 -0.60 -9.13
C ARG A 5 -4.63 0.42 -9.27
N ASN A 6 -4.39 1.64 -8.79
CA ASN A 6 -5.38 2.70 -8.77
C ASN A 6 -4.82 4.02 -9.30
N ASN A 7 -5.71 4.86 -9.84
CA ASN A 7 -5.33 6.11 -10.48
C ASN A 7 -4.80 7.15 -9.48
N THR A 8 -5.32 7.19 -8.25
CA THR A 8 -4.91 8.15 -7.22
C THR A 8 -3.44 7.96 -6.82
N LEU A 9 -3.03 6.71 -6.61
CA LEU A 9 -1.66 6.33 -6.28
C LEU A 9 -0.72 6.63 -7.45
N SER A 10 -1.10 6.29 -8.68
CA SER A 10 -0.31 6.61 -9.87
C SER A 10 -0.14 8.12 -10.06
N ASN A 11 -1.18 8.92 -9.80
CA ASN A 11 -1.09 10.38 -9.83
C ASN A 11 -0.16 10.94 -8.74
N ALA A 12 -0.19 10.35 -7.54
CA ALA A 12 0.70 10.73 -6.45
C ALA A 12 2.17 10.42 -6.79
N LEU A 13 2.46 9.21 -7.27
CA LEU A 13 3.81 8.80 -7.67
C LEU A 13 4.34 9.63 -8.84
N LEU A 14 3.50 9.91 -9.85
CA LEU A 14 3.88 10.78 -10.97
C LEU A 14 4.20 12.20 -10.49
N SER A 15 3.40 12.75 -9.58
CA SER A 15 3.64 14.10 -9.08
C SER A 15 4.93 14.18 -8.27
N LEU A 16 5.21 13.17 -7.44
CA LEU A 16 6.45 13.05 -6.69
C LEU A 16 7.68 12.93 -7.61
N SER A 17 7.56 12.09 -8.65
CA SER A 17 8.60 11.91 -9.66
C SER A 17 8.92 13.21 -10.39
N ALA A 18 7.89 13.96 -10.81
CA ALA A 18 8.05 15.25 -11.48
C ALA A 18 8.62 16.36 -10.56
N GLU A 19 8.22 16.38 -9.29
CA GLU A 19 8.67 17.38 -8.31
C GLU A 19 10.14 17.18 -7.94
N HIS A 20 10.52 15.94 -7.63
CA HIS A 20 11.88 15.62 -7.17
C HIS A 20 12.82 15.17 -8.29
N LYS A 21 12.34 15.08 -9.54
CA LYS A 21 13.10 14.61 -10.72
C LYS A 21 13.73 13.23 -10.49
N ILE A 22 12.98 12.34 -9.84
CA ILE A 22 13.39 10.96 -9.57
C ILE A 22 12.58 9.99 -10.43
N ILE A 23 13.21 8.88 -10.82
CA ILE A 23 12.54 7.80 -11.55
C ILE A 23 11.94 6.83 -10.53
N ILE A 24 10.64 6.56 -10.64
CA ILE A 24 9.94 5.62 -9.76
C ILE A 24 9.47 4.44 -10.59
N GLU A 25 9.84 3.23 -10.18
CA GLU A 25 9.35 1.97 -10.76
C GLU A 25 8.41 1.29 -9.78
N GLN A 26 7.13 1.23 -10.13
CA GLN A 26 6.11 0.53 -9.36
C GLN A 26 5.88 -0.85 -9.95
N LYS A 27 6.42 -1.88 -9.29
CA LYS A 27 6.24 -3.28 -9.67
C LYS A 27 4.97 -3.85 -9.00
N TYR A 28 4.22 -4.65 -9.74
CA TYR A 28 3.05 -5.35 -9.24
C TYR A 28 3.38 -6.82 -8.96
N LEU A 29 2.75 -7.35 -7.91
CA LEU A 29 2.92 -8.73 -7.51
C LEU A 29 2.23 -9.67 -8.51
N GLU A 30 2.99 -10.59 -9.10
CA GLU A 30 2.45 -11.70 -9.86
C GLU A 30 2.18 -12.91 -8.94
N LYS A 31 1.20 -13.73 -9.33
CA LYS A 31 0.80 -14.91 -8.58
C LYS A 31 1.97 -15.92 -8.53
N GLY A 32 2.63 -16.05 -7.38
CA GLY A 32 3.76 -16.95 -7.19
C GLY A 32 4.88 -16.40 -6.30
N HIS A 33 4.91 -15.08 -6.06
CA HIS A 33 5.86 -14.43 -5.17
C HIS A 33 5.11 -13.80 -3.99
N THR A 34 5.00 -14.49 -2.85
CA THR A 34 4.08 -14.08 -1.76
C THR A 34 4.78 -13.70 -0.45
N GLN A 35 6.10 -13.52 -0.43
CA GLN A 35 6.79 -13.05 0.78
C GLN A 35 7.29 -11.62 0.59
N MET A 36 6.49 -10.65 1.02
CA MET A 36 7.00 -9.34 1.41
C MET A 36 7.13 -9.30 2.94
N GLU A 37 8.20 -8.70 3.45
CA GLU A 37 8.42 -8.54 4.89
C GLU A 37 7.27 -7.81 5.58
N ALA A 38 6.69 -6.81 4.91
CA ALA A 38 5.50 -6.10 5.40
C ALA A 38 4.28 -7.03 5.60
N ASP A 39 4.15 -8.07 4.79
CA ASP A 39 3.05 -9.04 4.93
C ASP A 39 3.22 -9.94 6.17
N SER A 40 4.47 -10.12 6.62
CA SER A 40 4.76 -10.83 7.87
C SER A 40 4.28 -10.05 9.10
N MET A 41 4.46 -8.72 9.11
CA MET A 41 3.93 -7.81 10.14
C MET A 41 2.41 -7.93 10.25
N HIS A 42 1.73 -7.79 9.11
CA HIS A 42 0.26 -7.86 9.02
C HIS A 42 -0.24 -9.21 9.52
N SER A 43 0.37 -10.29 9.06
CA SER A 43 0.02 -11.65 9.48
C SER A 43 0.17 -11.86 10.99
N LEU A 44 1.23 -11.34 11.60
CA LEU A 44 1.47 -11.48 13.04
C LEU A 44 0.47 -10.68 13.87
N SER A 45 0.19 -9.43 13.46
CA SER A 45 -0.79 -8.58 14.14
C SER A 45 -2.20 -9.17 14.05
N GLU A 46 -2.64 -9.63 12.86
CA GLU A 46 -3.96 -10.26 12.70
C GLU A 46 -4.13 -11.52 13.55
N ARG A 47 -3.09 -12.37 13.63
CA ARG A 47 -3.12 -13.56 14.49
C ARG A 47 -3.29 -13.19 15.97
N LYS A 48 -2.66 -12.11 16.41
CA LYS A 48 -2.74 -11.66 17.80
C LYS A 48 -4.08 -10.98 18.11
N LEU A 49 -4.71 -10.34 17.13
CA LEU A 49 -6.00 -9.66 17.27
C LEU A 49 -7.21 -10.61 17.22
N LYS A 50 -7.11 -11.78 16.57
CA LYS A 50 -8.27 -12.67 16.30
C LYS A 50 -9.09 -13.12 17.51
N ASN A 51 -8.50 -13.23 18.70
CA ASN A 51 -9.16 -13.74 19.91
C ASN A 51 -9.16 -12.73 21.05
N VAL A 52 -9.12 -11.44 20.72
CA VAL A 52 -8.98 -10.34 21.68
C VAL A 52 -10.20 -9.44 21.59
N THR A 53 -10.75 -9.05 22.74
CA THR A 53 -11.78 -8.02 22.81
C THR A 53 -11.10 -6.66 22.89
N ILE A 54 -11.43 -5.78 21.95
CA ILE A 54 -10.90 -4.44 21.86
C ILE A 54 -12.01 -3.49 22.25
N ASN A 55 -11.82 -2.76 23.35
CA ASN A 55 -12.85 -1.87 23.87
C ASN A 55 -12.63 -0.44 23.41
N VAL A 56 -11.37 -0.03 23.22
CA VAL A 56 -11.01 1.29 22.70
C VAL A 56 -9.96 1.21 21.59
N PRO A 57 -9.95 2.15 20.63
CA PRO A 57 -8.95 2.18 19.55
C PRO A 57 -7.49 2.26 20.05
N ALA A 58 -7.26 2.80 21.25
CA ALA A 58 -5.93 2.84 21.85
C ALA A 58 -5.38 1.44 22.18
N ASP A 59 -6.25 0.47 22.46
CA ASP A 59 -5.85 -0.90 22.83
C ASP A 59 -5.12 -1.60 21.67
N TYR A 60 -5.39 -1.21 20.41
CA TYR A 60 -4.69 -1.74 19.24
C TYR A 60 -3.17 -1.52 19.31
N ILE A 61 -2.71 -0.45 19.97
CA ILE A 61 -1.28 -0.13 20.07
C ILE A 61 -0.55 -1.26 20.78
N GLU A 62 -1.08 -1.73 21.92
CA GLU A 62 -0.45 -2.78 22.71
C GLU A 62 -0.39 -4.10 21.94
N PHE A 63 -1.45 -4.45 21.21
CA PHE A 63 -1.48 -5.68 20.41
C PHE A 63 -0.51 -5.63 19.24
N CYS A 64 -0.45 -4.50 18.54
CA CYS A 64 0.48 -4.28 17.43
C CYS A 64 1.93 -4.28 17.93
N GLN A 65 2.25 -3.60 19.04
CA GLN A 65 3.61 -3.59 19.61
C GLN A 65 4.05 -5.03 19.96
N ASN A 66 3.18 -5.79 20.60
CA ASN A 66 3.50 -7.13 21.06
C ASN A 66 3.29 -8.23 20.00
N ALA A 67 2.94 -7.89 18.75
CA ALA A 67 2.65 -8.87 17.70
C ALA A 67 3.87 -9.73 17.33
N GLN A 68 5.07 -9.14 17.38
CA GLN A 68 6.33 -9.86 17.17
C GLN A 68 6.99 -10.23 18.50
N ARG A 69 7.48 -11.47 18.57
CA ARG A 69 8.21 -11.99 19.73
C ARG A 69 9.72 -11.98 19.52
N ASN A 70 10.19 -12.31 18.31
CA ASN A 70 11.60 -12.27 17.90
C ASN A 70 11.72 -11.49 16.58
N PRO A 71 12.70 -10.57 16.44
CA PRO A 71 13.77 -10.22 17.38
C PRO A 71 13.33 -9.34 18.57
N GLY A 72 12.09 -8.82 18.58
CA GLY A 72 11.54 -8.03 19.67
C GLY A 72 10.17 -7.45 19.30
N PRO A 73 9.54 -6.66 20.18
CA PRO A 73 8.27 -5.99 19.87
C PRO A 73 8.45 -4.89 18.81
N TYR A 74 7.38 -4.59 18.09
CA TYR A 74 7.38 -3.52 17.10
C TYR A 74 7.34 -2.14 17.76
N ARG A 75 8.02 -1.17 17.13
CA ARG A 75 7.81 0.25 17.43
C ARG A 75 6.52 0.69 16.75
N VAL A 76 5.53 1.11 17.55
CA VAL A 76 4.24 1.59 17.06
C VAL A 76 4.08 3.06 17.43
N GLU A 77 3.78 3.89 16.43
CA GLU A 77 3.53 5.31 16.58
C GLU A 77 2.10 5.62 16.12
N TYR A 78 1.39 6.43 16.89
CA TYR A 78 0.06 6.86 16.52
C TYR A 78 0.14 7.98 15.48
N LEU A 79 -0.49 7.79 14.34
CA LEU A 79 -0.48 8.76 13.25
C LEU A 79 -1.71 9.66 13.36
N GLY A 80 -1.48 10.97 13.46
CA GLY A 80 -2.55 11.97 13.40
C GLY A 80 -3.08 12.16 11.98
N HIS A 81 -4.21 12.86 11.85
CA HIS A 81 -4.83 13.16 10.55
C HIS A 81 -3.87 13.91 9.60
N GLU A 82 -3.00 14.75 10.13
CA GLU A 82 -2.03 15.54 9.36
C GLU A 82 -0.99 14.68 8.61
N PHE A 83 -0.77 13.44 9.07
CA PHE A 83 0.12 12.50 8.38
C PHE A 83 -0.46 12.07 7.02
N PHE A 84 -1.78 11.95 6.93
CA PHE A 84 -2.45 11.42 5.75
C PHE A 84 -2.66 12.53 4.71
N LYS A 85 -1.95 12.39 3.58
CA LYS A 85 -2.07 13.32 2.45
C LYS A 85 -3.22 12.92 1.53
N ASP A 86 -4.04 13.89 1.14
CA ASP A 86 -5.11 13.69 0.16
C ASP A 86 -4.61 13.97 -1.26
N PHE A 87 -4.50 12.91 -2.06
CA PHE A 87 -4.10 12.96 -3.47
C PHE A 87 -5.28 12.83 -4.43
N SER A 88 -6.53 12.76 -3.94
CA SER A 88 -7.73 12.60 -4.78
C SER A 88 -7.95 13.77 -5.75
N LYS A 89 -7.41 14.94 -5.41
CA LYS A 89 -7.49 16.16 -6.22
C LYS A 89 -6.47 16.20 -7.36
N LEU A 90 -5.45 15.33 -7.34
CA LEU A 90 -4.47 15.25 -8.41
C LEU A 90 -5.07 14.53 -9.60
N LYS A 91 -5.28 15.26 -10.71
CA LYS A 91 -5.86 14.74 -11.95
C LYS A 91 -4.89 14.87 -13.13
N ARG A 92 -3.67 14.33 -13.01
CA ARG A 92 -2.69 14.32 -14.12
C ARG A 92 -2.99 13.19 -15.10
N LEU A 93 -3.40 12.05 -14.58
CA LEU A 93 -3.81 10.85 -15.30
C LEU A 93 -5.27 10.56 -14.99
N ASN A 94 -6.05 10.20 -16.02
CA ASN A 94 -7.46 9.81 -15.87
C ASN A 94 -7.63 8.28 -15.74
N SER A 95 -6.69 7.50 -16.27
CA SER A 95 -6.70 6.04 -16.23
C SER A 95 -5.29 5.50 -16.34
N ILE A 96 -5.05 4.36 -15.68
CA ILE A 96 -3.81 3.57 -15.80
C ILE A 96 -4.01 2.35 -16.71
N ARG A 97 -5.17 2.24 -17.36
CA ARG A 97 -5.48 1.15 -18.28
C ARG A 97 -4.61 1.27 -19.54
N PRO A 98 -3.86 0.21 -19.93
CA PRO A 98 -3.06 0.25 -21.17
C PRO A 98 -3.92 0.25 -22.43
N GLY A 99 -4.97 -0.57 -22.44
CA GLY A 99 -5.85 -0.79 -23.57
C GLY A 99 -7.06 0.15 -23.66
N PHE A 100 -7.59 0.33 -24.86
CA PHE A 100 -8.78 1.14 -25.12
C PHE A 100 -9.97 0.31 -25.63
N LYS A 101 -9.72 -0.79 -26.33
CA LYS A 101 -10.73 -1.65 -26.97
C LYS A 101 -10.96 -2.94 -26.18
N VAL A 102 -12.03 -3.65 -26.55
CA VAL A 102 -12.31 -4.99 -26.03
C VAL A 102 -11.25 -5.95 -26.58
N GLY A 103 -10.57 -6.67 -25.69
CA GLY A 103 -9.45 -7.55 -26.05
C GLY A 103 -8.06 -6.93 -25.80
N ASP A 104 -7.98 -5.62 -25.57
CA ASP A 104 -6.71 -4.99 -25.19
C ASP A 104 -6.35 -5.29 -23.72
N PRO A 105 -5.05 -5.22 -23.35
CA PRO A 105 -4.61 -5.41 -21.98
C PRO A 105 -5.32 -4.49 -20.99
N VAL A 106 -5.71 -5.07 -19.87
CA VAL A 106 -6.42 -4.38 -18.80
C VAL A 106 -5.51 -4.11 -17.62
N VAL A 107 -5.99 -3.35 -16.63
CA VAL A 107 -5.21 -2.96 -15.45
C VAL A 107 -4.66 -4.18 -14.68
N THR A 108 -5.32 -5.34 -14.75
CA THR A 108 -4.85 -6.55 -14.08
C THR A 108 -3.61 -7.16 -14.72
N ASP A 109 -3.35 -6.85 -15.99
CA ASP A 109 -2.22 -7.36 -16.78
C ASP A 109 -0.97 -6.49 -16.60
N LEU A 110 -1.08 -5.38 -15.86
CA LEU A 110 0.05 -4.52 -15.51
C LEU A 110 1.04 -5.27 -14.61
N GLN A 111 2.28 -5.36 -15.08
CA GLN A 111 3.42 -5.89 -14.32
C GLN A 111 4.25 -4.78 -13.66
N CYS A 112 4.45 -3.66 -14.35
CA CYS A 112 5.23 -2.54 -13.85
C CYS A 112 4.74 -1.23 -14.48
N LEU A 113 4.81 -0.12 -13.72
CA LEU A 113 4.69 1.24 -14.23
C LEU A 113 5.95 2.03 -13.89
N LYS A 114 6.47 2.76 -14.87
CA LYS A 114 7.59 3.68 -14.70
C LYS A 114 7.08 5.12 -14.76
N TYR A 115 7.41 5.91 -13.74
CA TYR A 115 7.12 7.34 -13.68
C TYR A 115 8.43 8.11 -13.87
N VAL A 116 8.37 9.13 -14.72
CA VAL A 116 9.49 9.99 -15.17
C VAL A 116 9.08 11.45 -15.12
#